data_AF-A0A927B8V1-F1
#
_entry.id   AF-A0A927B8V1-F1
#
_cell.length_a   1.000
_cell.length_b   1.000
_cell.length_c   1.000
_cell.angle_alpha   90.00
_cell.angle_beta   90.00
_cell.angle_gamma   90.00
#
_symmetry.space_group_name_H-M   'P 1'
#
loop_
_entity.id
_entity.type
_entity.pdbx_description
1 polymer ?
#
loop_
_entity_poly.entity_id
_entity_poly.type
_entity_poly.pdbx_seq_one_letter_code
_entity_poly.pdbx_strand_id
1 'polypeptide(L)'
;MKKYILFYAISLYFLSIRIAFSQTADTNRVNFFSSVISTNIKPQLFNDISFGGFDLLAANLQFSKDNSLQKVVFSPFKLFNDPSIFKDSRINFSQKNGISTFGIAYGFDNTNPYNKGKRVANVFMRLPPFPALTPRGAGESEDDFKKRQKKYLDDLALARIGFMQELAKNMISFTIGYNISLFELIGGTPVPIVSTGADNGLISNQFSTKSHNYSLDVNYGVNENFAINVGGVYKRQRLSAVEGQELADYYGFNTSITGRVIWLTPKDKLINNADYRSSLFIPSILIGLSLETLNATGNPKFYEDSISYQQIITPFIDFKISPKSQFRLSVPIKKYTKVDTDFVSTGPFLQYTIELANRN
;
A
#
# COMPACT_ATOMS: atom_id res chain seq x y z
N MET A 1 -24.90 9.05 -8.10
CA MET A 1 -24.93 8.68 -6.66
C MET A 1 -25.05 7.17 -6.41
N LYS A 2 -25.96 6.42 -7.06
CA LYS A 2 -26.16 4.97 -6.78
C LYS A 2 -24.91 4.07 -6.99
N LYS A 3 -23.98 4.43 -7.90
CA LYS A 3 -22.77 3.63 -8.20
C LYS A 3 -21.73 3.54 -7.06
N TYR A 4 -21.75 4.50 -6.11
CA TYR A 4 -20.82 4.49 -4.97
C TYR A 4 -21.31 3.60 -3.82
N ILE A 5 -22.60 3.22 -3.80
CA ILE A 5 -23.23 2.52 -2.67
C ILE A 5 -22.68 1.10 -2.50
N LEU A 6 -22.39 0.37 -3.59
CA LEU A 6 -21.91 -1.01 -3.50
C LEU A 6 -20.47 -1.08 -2.98
N PHE A 7 -19.58 -0.20 -3.44
CA PHE A 7 -18.21 -0.12 -2.93
C PHE A 7 -18.19 0.34 -1.47
N TYR A 8 -19.03 1.31 -1.10
CA TYR A 8 -19.23 1.69 0.29
C TYR A 8 -19.77 0.54 1.13
N ALA A 9 -20.73 -0.25 0.62
CA ALA A 9 -21.28 -1.40 1.33
C ALA A 9 -20.25 -2.51 1.52
N ILE A 10 -19.41 -2.81 0.53
CA ILE A 10 -18.31 -3.78 0.66
C ILE A 10 -17.24 -3.27 1.62
N SER A 11 -16.87 -1.99 1.52
CA SER A 11 -15.89 -1.35 2.42
C SER A 11 -16.40 -1.30 3.87
N LEU A 12 -17.68 -0.97 4.07
CA LEU A 12 -18.37 -0.99 5.37
C LEU A 12 -18.58 -2.42 5.87
N TYR A 13 -18.80 -3.39 4.99
CA TYR A 13 -18.88 -4.81 5.35
C TYR A 13 -17.52 -5.33 5.85
N PHE A 14 -16.43 -5.02 5.16
CA PHE A 14 -15.08 -5.31 5.66
C PHE A 14 -14.74 -4.54 6.95
N LEU A 15 -15.28 -3.32 7.13
CA LEU A 15 -15.17 -2.57 8.39
C LEU A 15 -16.02 -3.16 9.53
N SER A 16 -17.14 -3.82 9.21
CA SER A 16 -18.11 -4.35 10.18
C SER A 16 -17.88 -5.81 10.57
N ILE A 17 -16.92 -6.48 9.92
CA ILE A 17 -16.38 -7.76 10.36
C ILE A 17 -15.71 -7.55 11.75
N ARG A 18 -16.52 -7.71 12.81
CA ARG A 18 -16.02 -7.98 14.16
C ARG A 18 -15.57 -9.44 14.21
N ILE A 19 -14.34 -9.69 13.78
CA ILE A 19 -13.64 -10.96 13.97
C ILE A 19 -13.33 -11.07 15.48
N ALA A 20 -14.24 -11.72 16.22
CA ALA A 20 -14.05 -12.08 17.61
C ALA A 20 -13.16 -13.32 17.68
N PHE A 21 -11.84 -13.16 17.84
CA PHE A 21 -10.94 -14.31 17.98
C PHE A 21 -9.85 -14.08 19.03
N SER A 22 -9.75 -15.07 19.94
CA SER A 22 -8.85 -15.18 21.09
C SER A 22 -7.40 -14.78 20.84
N GLN A 23 -6.85 -13.93 21.71
CA GLN A 23 -5.45 -13.52 21.77
C GLN A 23 -4.61 -14.59 22.50
N THR A 24 -3.69 -15.25 21.81
CA THR A 24 -2.64 -16.07 22.43
C THR A 24 -1.32 -15.34 22.40
N ALA A 25 -0.54 -15.39 23.49
CA ALA A 25 0.64 -14.54 23.76
C ALA A 25 1.75 -14.49 22.69
N ASP A 26 1.78 -15.42 21.73
CA ASP A 26 2.77 -15.45 20.63
C ASP A 26 2.39 -14.59 19.41
N THR A 27 1.16 -14.02 19.36
CA THR A 27 0.74 -13.10 18.28
C THR A 27 1.46 -11.75 18.32
N ASN A 28 2.14 -11.41 19.41
CA ASN A 28 2.88 -10.16 19.58
C ASN A 28 4.17 -10.06 18.73
N ARG A 29 4.58 -11.14 18.04
CA ARG A 29 5.73 -11.13 17.11
C ARG A 29 5.36 -10.68 15.69
N VAL A 30 4.09 -10.36 15.42
CA VAL A 30 3.53 -10.24 14.06
C VAL A 30 3.43 -8.78 13.57
N ASN A 31 3.85 -7.80 14.37
CA ASN A 31 3.50 -6.39 14.16
C ASN A 31 4.71 -5.50 13.78
N PHE A 32 5.42 -5.79 12.69
CA PHE A 32 6.40 -4.83 12.18
C PHE A 32 5.70 -3.81 11.28
N PHE A 33 5.33 -2.65 11.84
CA PHE A 33 4.88 -1.48 11.08
C PHE A 33 5.86 -0.34 11.28
N SER A 34 6.95 -0.31 10.50
CA SER A 34 7.74 0.91 10.44
C SER A 34 7.04 1.90 9.50
N SER A 35 6.49 2.98 10.06
CA SER A 35 5.66 3.98 9.34
C SER A 35 6.37 4.73 8.21
N VAL A 36 7.71 4.68 8.16
CA VAL A 36 8.57 5.25 7.12
C VAL A 36 8.97 4.21 6.08
N ILE A 37 8.77 2.93 6.37
CA ILE A 37 9.32 1.81 5.62
C ILE A 37 8.20 0.99 4.95
N SER A 38 7.02 0.95 5.57
CA SER A 38 5.75 0.78 4.86
C SER A 38 5.38 2.12 4.19
N THR A 39 6.28 2.63 3.34
CA THR A 39 5.92 3.73 2.46
C THR A 39 4.87 3.20 1.50
N ASN A 40 3.61 3.37 1.89
CA ASN A 40 2.43 3.34 1.04
C ASN A 40 2.49 4.50 0.02
N ILE A 41 3.67 4.72 -0.59
CA ILE A 41 3.83 5.58 -1.75
C ILE A 41 3.13 4.85 -2.87
N LYS A 42 1.92 5.32 -3.13
CA LYS A 42 1.11 4.84 -4.23
C LYS A 42 1.45 5.74 -5.41
N PRO A 43 2.23 5.26 -6.39
CA PRO A 43 2.49 6.01 -7.61
C PRO A 43 1.16 6.46 -8.23
N GLN A 44 1.06 7.72 -8.64
CA GLN A 44 -0.16 8.32 -9.19
C GLN A 44 -0.63 7.64 -10.49
N LEU A 45 0.30 7.27 -11.37
CA LEU A 45 0.03 6.56 -12.64
C LEU A 45 -0.39 5.10 -12.42
N PHE A 46 0.10 4.50 -11.34
CA PHE A 46 -0.05 3.07 -11.06
C PHE A 46 -0.83 2.83 -9.76
N ASN A 47 -1.60 3.82 -9.32
CA ASN A 47 -2.30 3.81 -8.04
C ASN A 47 -3.40 2.74 -7.98
N ASP A 48 -3.93 2.33 -9.12
CA ASP A 48 -4.95 1.30 -9.30
C ASP A 48 -4.39 -0.12 -9.28
N ILE A 49 -3.15 -0.31 -9.77
CA ILE A 49 -2.50 -1.64 -9.92
C ILE A 49 -1.43 -1.94 -8.86
N SER A 50 -0.88 -0.93 -8.18
CA SER A 50 0.10 -1.14 -7.10
C SER A 50 -0.49 -2.01 -5.98
N PHE A 51 0.32 -2.69 -5.19
CA PHE A 51 -0.19 -3.45 -4.03
C PHE A 51 0.05 -2.72 -2.69
N GLY A 52 0.74 -1.57 -2.70
CA GLY A 52 1.03 -0.82 -1.48
C GLY A 52 1.98 -1.55 -0.52
N GLY A 53 1.88 -1.24 0.76
CA GLY A 53 2.67 -1.82 1.85
C GLY A 53 2.35 -3.29 2.13
N PHE A 54 2.92 -3.80 3.23
CA PHE A 54 2.80 -5.18 3.67
C PHE A 54 1.72 -5.33 4.76
N ASP A 55 0.67 -4.52 4.69
CA ASP A 55 -0.37 -4.49 5.72
C ASP A 55 -1.37 -5.63 5.53
N LEU A 56 -2.05 -6.04 6.61
CA LEU A 56 -3.15 -7.01 6.53
C LEU A 56 -4.26 -6.49 5.61
N LEU A 57 -4.67 -5.24 5.79
CA LEU A 57 -5.67 -4.57 4.96
C LEU A 57 -5.25 -3.12 4.75
N ALA A 58 -5.29 -2.65 3.49
CA ALA A 58 -5.06 -1.26 3.15
C ALA A 58 -6.19 -0.76 2.23
N ALA A 59 -7.00 0.16 2.73
CA ALA A 59 -8.02 0.85 1.94
C ALA A 59 -7.54 2.25 1.56
N ASN A 60 -7.78 2.64 0.32
CA ASN A 60 -7.35 3.91 -0.24
C ASN A 60 -8.49 4.57 -0.99
N LEU A 61 -8.74 5.81 -0.62
CA LEU A 61 -9.69 6.68 -1.28
C LEU A 61 -8.92 7.90 -1.76
N GLN A 62 -8.94 8.12 -3.07
CA GLN A 62 -8.30 9.26 -3.67
C GLN A 62 -9.32 10.02 -4.51
N PHE A 63 -9.38 11.32 -4.29
CA PHE A 63 -10.29 12.21 -4.98
C PHE A 63 -9.50 13.33 -5.66
N SER A 64 -9.62 13.39 -6.98
CA SER A 64 -9.19 14.52 -7.80
C SER A 64 -10.14 14.72 -8.97
N LYS A 65 -10.05 15.87 -9.65
CA LYS A 65 -10.86 16.20 -10.82
C LYS A 65 -10.85 15.09 -11.89
N ASP A 66 -9.69 14.46 -12.10
CA ASP A 66 -9.47 13.48 -13.17
C ASP A 66 -9.17 12.07 -12.64
N ASN A 67 -9.14 11.88 -11.31
CA ASN A 67 -8.75 10.63 -10.68
C ASN A 67 -9.60 10.38 -9.43
N SER A 68 -10.68 9.63 -9.60
CA SER A 68 -11.45 9.08 -8.49
C SER A 68 -11.12 7.60 -8.35
N LEU A 69 -10.25 7.27 -7.38
CA LEU A 69 -9.83 5.91 -7.09
C LEU A 69 -10.42 5.47 -5.76
N GLN A 70 -10.99 4.27 -5.76
CA GLN A 70 -11.31 3.52 -4.55
C GLN A 70 -10.60 2.18 -4.64
N LYS A 71 -9.85 1.81 -3.61
CA LYS A 71 -8.98 0.63 -3.65
C LYS A 71 -8.91 -0.04 -2.30
N VAL A 72 -8.87 -1.37 -2.32
CA VAL A 72 -8.64 -2.22 -1.16
C VAL A 72 -7.57 -3.24 -1.54
N VAL A 73 -6.54 -3.34 -0.71
CA VAL A 73 -5.54 -4.42 -0.77
C VAL A 73 -5.66 -5.24 0.50
N PHE A 74 -5.65 -6.56 0.36
CA PHE A 74 -5.79 -7.50 1.47
C PHE A 74 -4.70 -8.58 1.41
N SER A 75 -4.09 -8.88 2.55
CA SER A 75 -3.06 -9.93 2.71
C SER A 75 -3.64 -11.11 3.51
N PRO A 76 -4.43 -12.01 2.87
CA PRO A 76 -5.20 -13.04 3.59
C PRO A 76 -4.33 -13.93 4.47
N PHE A 77 -3.13 -14.26 4.02
CA PHE A 77 -2.28 -15.21 4.71
C PHE A 77 -1.64 -14.68 5.99
N LYS A 78 -1.69 -13.37 6.24
CA LYS A 78 -1.26 -12.79 7.53
C LYS A 78 -2.18 -13.17 8.69
N LEU A 79 -3.40 -13.61 8.40
CA LEU A 79 -4.33 -14.12 9.41
C LEU A 79 -3.92 -15.49 9.97
N PHE A 80 -3.07 -16.23 9.26
CA PHE A 80 -2.56 -17.52 9.73
C PHE A 80 -1.26 -17.32 10.53
N ASN A 81 -1.17 -18.03 11.66
CA ASN A 81 0.00 -17.94 12.54
C ASN A 81 1.23 -18.66 11.96
N ASP A 82 1.05 -19.50 10.95
CA ASP A 82 2.14 -20.32 10.42
C ASP A 82 3.16 -19.50 9.61
N PRO A 83 4.46 -19.80 9.73
CA PRO A 83 5.48 -19.29 8.83
C PRO A 83 5.21 -19.85 7.42
N SER A 84 4.98 -18.97 6.45
CA SER A 84 4.73 -19.36 5.06
C SER A 84 5.34 -18.34 4.12
N ILE A 85 5.88 -18.81 2.99
CA ILE A 85 6.31 -17.95 1.89
C ILE A 85 5.13 -17.11 1.37
N PHE A 86 3.90 -17.59 1.51
CA PHE A 86 2.70 -16.90 1.04
C PHE A 86 2.22 -15.79 1.98
N LYS A 87 2.84 -15.60 3.15
CA LYS A 87 2.37 -14.68 4.19
C LYS A 87 2.27 -13.22 3.71
N ASP A 88 3.11 -12.85 2.75
CA ASP A 88 3.14 -11.52 2.14
C ASP A 88 2.43 -11.46 0.78
N SER A 89 1.64 -12.49 0.44
CA SER A 89 0.78 -12.47 -0.76
C SER A 89 -0.42 -11.56 -0.54
N ARG A 90 -0.76 -10.80 -1.58
CA ARG A 90 -1.79 -9.75 -1.54
C ARG A 90 -2.79 -9.92 -2.67
N ILE A 91 -4.01 -9.48 -2.40
CA ILE A 91 -5.10 -9.37 -3.36
C ILE A 91 -5.44 -7.88 -3.46
N ASN A 92 -5.52 -7.37 -4.68
CA ASN A 92 -5.90 -5.99 -4.98
C ASN A 92 -7.29 -5.96 -5.62
N PHE A 93 -8.14 -5.06 -5.13
CA PHE A 93 -9.39 -4.68 -5.77
C PHE A 93 -9.45 -3.17 -5.85
N SER A 94 -9.58 -2.62 -7.06
CA SER A 94 -9.72 -1.17 -7.23
C SER A 94 -10.75 -0.81 -8.29
N GLN A 95 -11.31 0.38 -8.15
CA GLN A 95 -12.19 1.00 -9.11
C GLN A 95 -11.69 2.43 -9.38
N LYS A 96 -11.35 2.71 -10.64
CA LYS A 96 -10.87 4.02 -11.08
C LYS A 96 -11.59 4.43 -12.36
N ASN A 97 -12.29 5.55 -12.33
CA ASN A 97 -13.00 6.10 -13.50
C ASN A 97 -13.89 5.07 -14.23
N GLY A 98 -14.60 4.22 -13.47
CA GLY A 98 -15.48 3.16 -14.02
C GLY A 98 -14.77 1.84 -14.37
N ILE A 99 -13.44 1.80 -14.39
CA ILE A 99 -12.65 0.59 -14.64
C ILE A 99 -12.44 -0.16 -13.32
N SER A 100 -12.77 -1.45 -13.32
CA SER A 100 -12.52 -2.35 -12.19
C SER A 100 -11.24 -3.12 -12.41
N THR A 101 -10.36 -3.14 -11.42
CA THR A 101 -9.08 -3.84 -11.48
C THR A 101 -8.99 -4.85 -10.34
N PHE A 102 -8.58 -6.06 -10.68
CA PHE A 102 -8.36 -7.16 -9.75
C PHE A 102 -6.92 -7.63 -9.91
N GLY A 103 -6.24 -7.93 -8.80
CA GLY A 103 -4.87 -8.42 -8.89
C GLY A 103 -4.46 -9.31 -7.75
N ILE A 104 -3.38 -10.04 -8.00
CA ILE A 104 -2.67 -10.83 -7.02
C ILE A 104 -1.20 -10.44 -7.03
N ALA A 105 -0.57 -10.44 -5.86
CA ALA A 105 0.86 -10.21 -5.75
C ALA A 105 1.49 -11.15 -4.74
N TYR A 106 2.76 -11.43 -4.98
CA TYR A 106 3.66 -12.04 -4.04
C TYR A 106 4.61 -10.97 -3.49
N GLY A 107 4.87 -11.01 -2.19
CA GLY A 107 5.77 -10.09 -1.53
C GLY A 107 6.86 -10.81 -0.76
N PHE A 108 7.96 -10.12 -0.52
CA PHE A 108 8.98 -10.52 0.43
C PHE A 108 9.46 -9.30 1.22
N ASP A 109 9.70 -9.49 2.51
CA ASP A 109 10.18 -8.46 3.42
C ASP A 109 11.24 -9.05 4.36
N ASN A 110 12.46 -8.53 4.32
CA ASN A 110 13.55 -9.03 5.16
C ASN A 110 13.45 -8.64 6.65
N THR A 111 12.44 -7.86 7.04
CA THR A 111 12.09 -7.58 8.45
C THR A 111 11.08 -8.56 9.02
N ASN A 112 10.36 -9.30 8.17
CA ASN A 112 9.33 -10.22 8.61
C ASN A 112 9.97 -11.42 9.35
N PRO A 113 9.66 -11.64 10.64
CA PRO A 113 10.26 -12.70 11.44
C PRO A 113 9.89 -14.12 10.99
N TYR A 114 8.87 -14.25 10.13
CA TYR A 114 8.46 -15.52 9.55
C TYR A 114 9.19 -15.88 8.25
N ASN A 115 9.91 -14.93 7.67
CA ASN A 115 10.78 -15.24 6.55
C ASN A 115 12.01 -15.99 7.08
N LYS A 116 12.33 -17.15 6.48
CA LYS A 116 13.45 -18.04 6.88
C LYS A 116 14.85 -17.42 6.73
N GLY A 117 14.94 -16.10 6.56
CA GLY A 117 16.20 -15.38 6.40
C GLY A 117 16.99 -15.33 7.71
N LYS A 118 18.31 -15.49 7.59
CA LYS A 118 19.25 -15.42 8.73
C LYS A 118 19.26 -14.05 9.42
N ARG A 119 18.76 -12.99 8.77
CA ARG A 119 18.82 -11.62 9.29
C ARG A 119 18.07 -11.47 10.61
N VAL A 120 16.80 -11.88 10.68
CA VAL A 120 15.99 -11.75 11.89
C VAL A 120 16.63 -12.51 13.04
N ALA A 121 17.07 -13.75 12.79
CA ALA A 121 17.80 -14.55 13.77
C ALA A 121 19.11 -13.88 14.22
N ASN A 122 19.89 -13.33 13.29
CA ASN A 122 21.15 -12.64 13.60
C ASN A 122 20.95 -11.38 14.42
N VAL A 123 19.92 -10.57 14.11
CA VAL A 123 19.59 -9.38 14.90
C VAL A 123 19.08 -9.80 16.28
N PHE A 124 18.31 -10.89 16.37
CA PHE A 124 17.80 -11.41 17.64
C PHE A 124 18.92 -11.94 18.54
N MET A 125 19.87 -12.71 17.99
CA MET A 125 21.02 -13.25 18.73
C MET A 125 21.97 -12.15 19.25
N ARG A 126 21.91 -10.93 18.72
CA ARG A 126 22.69 -9.78 19.19
C ARG A 126 22.02 -9.04 20.34
N LEU A 127 20.76 -9.34 20.65
CA LEU A 127 20.11 -8.76 21.82
C LEU A 127 20.74 -9.33 23.09
N PRO A 128 20.98 -8.51 24.12
CA PRO A 128 21.43 -9.02 25.41
C PRO A 128 20.41 -10.06 25.93
N PRO A 129 20.88 -11.16 26.54
CA PRO A 129 19.99 -12.19 27.07
C PRO A 129 19.04 -11.56 28.10
N PHE A 130 17.74 -11.73 27.88
CA PHE A 130 16.73 -11.27 28.82
C PHE A 130 16.51 -12.32 29.90
N PRO A 131 16.80 -12.02 31.18
CA PRO A 131 16.56 -12.97 32.26
C PRO A 131 15.07 -13.28 32.35
N ALA A 132 14.69 -14.54 32.50
CA ALA A 132 13.28 -14.91 32.66
C ALA A 132 12.70 -14.25 33.93
N LEU A 133 11.41 -13.86 33.89
CA LEU A 133 10.71 -13.44 35.10
C LEU A 133 10.69 -14.61 36.07
N THR A 134 11.44 -14.49 37.16
CA THR A 134 11.43 -15.51 38.20
C THR A 134 10.06 -15.55 38.89
N PRO A 135 9.57 -16.74 39.31
CA PRO A 135 8.36 -16.85 40.11
C PRO A 135 8.41 -15.94 41.35
N ARG A 136 7.24 -15.67 41.92
CA ARG A 136 7.14 -14.94 43.19
C ARG A 136 7.94 -15.67 44.27
N GLY A 137 8.82 -14.96 44.97
CA GLY A 137 9.66 -15.53 46.01
C GLY A 137 8.87 -15.87 47.28
N ALA A 138 9.33 -16.86 48.05
CA ALA A 138 8.80 -17.11 49.39
C ALA A 138 9.08 -15.89 50.29
N GLY A 139 8.03 -15.21 50.75
CA GLY A 139 8.13 -13.96 51.54
C GLY A 139 8.03 -12.66 50.74
N GLU A 140 7.98 -12.71 49.41
CA GLU A 140 7.69 -11.52 48.58
C GLU A 140 6.20 -11.15 48.70
N SER A 141 5.91 -9.87 48.93
CA SER A 141 4.54 -9.36 48.90
C SER A 141 3.96 -9.43 47.49
N GLU A 142 2.64 -9.45 47.34
CA GLU A 142 2.02 -9.44 46.01
C GLU A 142 2.31 -8.13 45.25
N ASP A 143 2.37 -7.01 45.95
CA ASP A 143 2.64 -5.70 45.37
C ASP A 143 4.08 -5.58 44.87
N ASP A 144 5.05 -6.11 45.63
CA ASP A 144 6.45 -6.15 45.19
C ASP A 144 6.61 -7.05 43.96
N PHE A 145 5.92 -8.20 43.94
CA PHE A 145 5.90 -9.08 42.77
C PHE A 145 5.31 -8.38 41.54
N LYS A 146 4.16 -7.69 41.69
CA LYS A 146 3.53 -6.92 40.60
C LYS A 146 4.45 -5.80 40.10
N LYS A 147 5.15 -5.10 41.00
CA LYS A 147 6.10 -4.04 40.65
C LYS A 147 7.29 -4.60 39.88
N ARG A 148 7.83 -5.75 40.31
CA ARG A 148 8.91 -6.47 39.62
C ARG A 148 8.47 -7.00 38.25
N GLN A 149 7.28 -7.58 38.16
CA GLN A 149 6.67 -8.02 36.91
C GLN A 149 6.49 -6.86 35.94
N LYS A 150 5.97 -5.71 36.41
CA LYS A 150 5.83 -4.51 35.59
C LYS A 150 7.18 -4.04 35.05
N LYS A 151 8.20 -3.92 35.91
CA LYS A 151 9.56 -3.55 35.49
C LYS A 151 10.09 -4.50 34.43
N TYR A 152 9.95 -5.81 34.64
CA TYR A 152 10.34 -6.82 33.66
C TYR A 152 9.65 -6.64 32.30
N LEU A 153 8.34 -6.38 32.30
CA LEU A 153 7.58 -6.13 31.08
C LEU A 153 8.00 -4.85 30.36
N ASP A 154 8.30 -3.79 31.11
CA ASP A 154 8.80 -2.53 30.55
C ASP A 154 10.21 -2.70 29.94
N ASP A 155 11.12 -3.40 30.63
CA ASP A 155 12.45 -3.72 30.11
C ASP A 155 12.36 -4.58 28.84
N LEU A 156 11.47 -5.58 28.84
CA LEU A 156 11.23 -6.43 27.66
C LEU A 156 10.67 -5.62 26.49
N ALA A 157 9.77 -4.67 26.74
CA ALA A 157 9.23 -3.78 25.73
C ALA A 157 10.33 -2.91 25.11
N LEU A 158 11.23 -2.36 25.92
CA LEU A 158 12.39 -1.59 25.46
C LEU A 158 13.33 -2.42 24.56
N ALA A 159 13.63 -3.66 24.95
CA ALA A 159 14.47 -4.53 24.14
C ALA A 159 13.82 -4.93 22.82
N ARG A 160 12.50 -5.15 22.81
CA ARG A 160 11.72 -5.35 21.58
C ARG A 160 11.80 -4.12 20.67
N ILE A 161 11.69 -2.91 21.23
CA ILE A 161 11.84 -1.68 20.44
C ILE A 161 13.22 -1.63 19.78
N GLY A 162 14.30 -1.85 20.54
CA GLY A 162 15.66 -1.85 19.99
C GLY A 162 15.87 -2.90 18.89
N PHE A 163 15.38 -4.12 19.11
CA PHE A 163 15.37 -5.19 18.10
C PHE A 163 14.71 -4.76 16.80
N MET A 164 13.52 -4.17 16.91
CA MET A 164 12.72 -3.80 15.76
C MET A 164 13.33 -2.55 15.06
N GLN A 165 13.94 -1.61 15.79
CA GLN A 165 14.71 -0.51 15.18
C GLN A 165 15.91 -1.00 14.37
N GLU A 166 16.59 -2.06 14.82
CA GLU A 166 17.66 -2.71 14.04
C GLU A 166 17.13 -3.44 12.81
N LEU A 167 15.94 -4.03 12.86
CA LEU A 167 15.27 -4.56 11.68
C LEU A 167 14.92 -3.45 10.68
N ALA A 168 14.50 -2.28 11.15
CA ALA A 168 14.17 -1.12 10.32
C ALA A 168 15.36 -0.58 9.50
N LYS A 169 16.60 -0.76 9.97
CA LYS A 169 17.79 -0.30 9.23
C LYS A 169 18.02 -1.15 7.99
N ASN A 170 18.35 -0.60 6.83
CA ASN A 170 18.61 -1.39 5.62
C ASN A 170 17.50 -2.42 5.29
N MET A 171 16.23 -2.12 5.58
CA MET A 171 15.13 -3.01 5.18
C MET A 171 15.10 -3.11 3.66
N ILE A 172 14.91 -4.32 3.15
CA ILE A 172 14.59 -4.54 1.74
C ILE A 172 13.28 -5.31 1.69
N SER A 173 12.34 -4.81 0.90
CA SER A 173 11.16 -5.55 0.52
C SER A 173 10.92 -5.46 -0.97
N PHE A 174 10.31 -6.49 -1.56
CA PHE A 174 9.90 -6.47 -2.95
C PHE A 174 8.51 -7.05 -3.14
N THR A 175 7.87 -6.65 -4.22
CA THR A 175 6.52 -7.05 -4.60
C THR A 175 6.49 -7.36 -6.08
N ILE A 176 6.01 -8.54 -6.45
CA ILE A 176 5.73 -8.90 -7.84
C ILE A 176 4.23 -9.11 -7.96
N GLY A 177 3.59 -8.41 -8.89
CA GLY A 177 2.15 -8.35 -9.01
C GLY A 177 1.65 -8.56 -10.43
N TYR A 178 0.46 -9.11 -10.54
CA TYR A 178 -0.32 -9.18 -11.76
C TYR A 178 -1.73 -8.64 -11.49
N ASN A 179 -2.20 -7.73 -12.35
CA ASN A 179 -3.55 -7.19 -12.31
C ASN A 179 -4.23 -7.30 -13.67
N ILE A 180 -5.52 -7.64 -13.65
CA ILE A 180 -6.42 -7.53 -14.79
C ILE A 180 -7.39 -6.36 -14.56
N SER A 181 -7.52 -5.48 -15.54
CA SER A 181 -8.48 -4.38 -15.54
C SER A 181 -9.59 -4.67 -16.55
N LEU A 182 -10.83 -4.45 -16.14
CA LEU A 182 -12.03 -4.72 -16.92
C LEU A 182 -12.72 -3.42 -17.27
N PHE A 183 -13.24 -3.33 -18.50
CA PHE A 183 -14.18 -2.27 -18.86
C PHE A 183 -15.43 -2.36 -17.97
N GLU A 184 -16.16 -1.24 -17.85
CA GLU A 184 -17.39 -1.21 -17.04
C GLU A 184 -18.43 -2.17 -17.66
N LEU A 185 -18.59 -3.35 -17.05
CA LEU A 185 -19.39 -4.47 -17.58
C LEU A 185 -20.89 -4.37 -17.26
N ILE A 186 -21.33 -3.40 -16.46
CA ILE A 186 -22.74 -3.31 -16.05
C ILE A 186 -23.45 -2.19 -16.82
N GLY A 187 -24.06 -2.56 -17.95
CA GLY A 187 -25.09 -1.76 -18.63
C GLY A 187 -24.78 -1.31 -20.06
N GLY A 188 -23.60 -1.62 -20.60
CA GLY A 188 -23.13 -1.02 -21.86
C GLY A 188 -22.78 0.46 -21.67
N THR A 189 -21.80 0.97 -22.40
CA THR A 189 -21.54 2.42 -22.41
C THR A 189 -22.57 3.05 -23.34
N PRO A 190 -23.51 3.89 -22.86
CA PRO A 190 -24.38 4.64 -23.75
C PRO A 190 -23.49 5.66 -24.47
N VAL A 191 -23.32 5.49 -25.78
CA VAL A 191 -22.72 6.54 -26.61
C VAL A 191 -23.82 7.55 -26.90
N PRO A 192 -23.66 8.83 -26.55
CA PRO A 192 -24.59 9.86 -27.02
C PRO A 192 -24.41 9.97 -28.54
N ILE A 193 -25.38 9.46 -29.28
CA ILE A 193 -25.45 9.57 -30.74
C ILE A 193 -25.67 11.06 -31.05
N VAL A 194 -24.62 11.74 -31.47
CA VAL A 194 -24.78 12.97 -32.25
C VAL A 194 -25.05 12.51 -33.68
N SER A 195 -26.26 12.81 -34.16
CA SER A 195 -26.72 12.68 -35.55
C SER A 195 -26.68 11.29 -36.18
N THR A 196 -27.78 10.55 -36.07
CA THR A 196 -28.64 10.13 -37.21
C THR A 196 -29.72 9.19 -36.67
N GLY A 197 -30.98 9.48 -36.98
CA GLY A 197 -32.11 8.71 -36.49
C GLY A 197 -32.08 7.26 -36.99
N ALA A 198 -32.62 6.36 -36.16
CA ALA A 198 -32.74 4.92 -36.37
C ALA A 198 -31.44 4.12 -36.13
N ASP A 199 -31.04 4.03 -34.86
CA ASP A 199 -30.82 2.74 -34.18
C ASP A 199 -30.50 3.02 -32.71
N ASN A 200 -31.06 2.23 -31.79
CA ASN A 200 -30.77 2.31 -30.36
C ASN A 200 -29.36 1.73 -30.09
N GLY A 201 -28.34 2.31 -30.72
CA GLY A 201 -26.98 1.80 -30.88
C GLY A 201 -26.23 1.56 -29.57
N LEU A 202 -26.61 0.50 -28.87
CA LEU A 202 -25.78 -0.15 -27.89
C LEU A 202 -24.68 -0.87 -28.68
N ILE A 203 -23.48 -0.31 -28.71
CA ILE A 203 -22.31 -1.06 -29.17
C ILE A 203 -22.16 -2.23 -28.20
N SER A 204 -22.32 -3.45 -28.70
CA SER A 204 -21.99 -4.66 -27.96
C SER A 204 -20.50 -4.59 -27.63
N ASN A 205 -20.15 -4.51 -26.34
CA ASN A 205 -18.75 -4.56 -25.90
C ASN A 205 -18.13 -5.87 -26.43
N GLN A 206 -17.25 -5.79 -27.42
CA GLN A 206 -16.54 -6.96 -27.95
C GLN A 206 -15.53 -7.48 -26.92
N PHE A 207 -14.88 -6.55 -26.22
CA PHE A 207 -13.88 -6.86 -25.20
C PHE A 207 -14.38 -6.52 -23.80
N SER A 208 -14.23 -7.47 -22.88
CA SER A 208 -14.47 -7.26 -21.45
C SER A 208 -13.22 -6.75 -20.73
N THR A 209 -12.04 -7.16 -21.17
CA THR A 209 -10.75 -6.80 -20.57
C THR A 209 -10.19 -5.52 -21.18
N LYS A 210 -9.93 -4.52 -20.33
CA LYS A 210 -9.21 -3.30 -20.68
C LYS A 210 -7.71 -3.51 -20.67
N SER A 211 -7.14 -4.13 -19.63
CA SER A 211 -5.68 -4.30 -19.55
C SER A 211 -5.20 -5.48 -18.73
N HIS A 212 -3.99 -5.92 -19.05
CA HIS A 212 -3.17 -6.82 -18.24
C HIS A 212 -1.96 -6.05 -17.76
N ASN A 213 -1.67 -6.10 -16.47
CA ASN A 213 -0.62 -5.29 -15.85
C ASN A 213 0.28 -6.19 -15.01
N TYR A 214 1.58 -6.12 -15.26
CA TYR A 214 2.61 -6.77 -14.47
C TYR A 214 3.41 -5.68 -13.77
N SER A 215 3.72 -5.87 -12.48
CA SER A 215 4.48 -4.91 -11.71
C SER A 215 5.54 -5.58 -10.85
N LEU A 216 6.67 -4.89 -10.71
CA LEU A 216 7.72 -5.20 -9.75
C LEU A 216 8.03 -3.92 -8.98
N ASP A 217 7.92 -3.95 -7.67
CA ASP A 217 8.29 -2.84 -6.79
C ASP A 217 9.32 -3.32 -5.77
N VAL A 218 10.34 -2.51 -5.51
CA VAL A 218 11.38 -2.72 -4.52
C VAL A 218 11.43 -1.51 -3.60
N ASN A 219 11.35 -1.76 -2.29
CA ASN A 219 11.51 -0.74 -1.26
C ASN A 219 12.79 -0.98 -0.49
N TYR A 220 13.52 0.09 -0.25
CA TYR A 220 14.71 0.11 0.58
C TYR A 220 14.56 1.15 1.69
N GLY A 221 14.37 0.68 2.92
CA GLY A 221 14.39 1.52 4.11
C GLY A 221 15.81 1.63 4.63
N VAL A 222 16.45 2.80 4.51
CA VAL A 222 17.80 3.02 5.06
C VAL A 222 17.73 2.95 6.59
N ASN A 223 16.73 3.60 7.16
CA ASN A 223 16.42 3.59 8.59
C ASN A 223 14.97 4.05 8.82
N GLU A 224 14.59 4.25 10.08
CA GLU A 224 13.26 4.73 10.49
C GLU A 224 12.91 6.15 10.00
N ASN A 225 13.83 6.89 9.38
CA ASN A 225 13.64 8.27 8.91
C ASN A 225 13.72 8.42 7.39
N PHE A 226 14.26 7.44 6.66
CA PHE A 226 14.48 7.58 5.23
C PHE A 226 14.27 6.27 4.47
N ALA A 227 13.54 6.36 3.36
CA ALA A 227 13.25 5.24 2.48
C ALA A 227 13.28 5.66 1.01
N ILE A 228 13.61 4.69 0.16
CA ILE A 228 13.60 4.79 -1.29
C ILE A 228 12.72 3.66 -1.82
N ASN A 229 11.92 3.95 -2.84
CA ASN A 229 11.16 2.96 -3.59
C ASN A 229 11.49 3.10 -5.08
N VAL A 230 11.56 1.96 -5.76
CA VAL A 230 11.78 1.85 -7.21
C VAL A 230 10.89 0.75 -7.73
N GLY A 231 10.22 0.96 -8.85
CA GLY A 231 9.39 -0.05 -9.47
C GLY A 231 9.30 0.08 -10.98
N GLY A 232 8.93 -1.03 -11.60
CA GLY A 232 8.68 -1.16 -13.02
C GLY A 232 7.30 -1.76 -13.25
N VAL A 233 6.64 -1.32 -14.31
CA VAL A 233 5.33 -1.80 -14.72
C VAL A 233 5.36 -2.11 -16.21
N TYR A 234 4.78 -3.23 -16.61
CA TYR A 234 4.44 -3.51 -17.99
C TYR A 234 2.91 -3.64 -18.09
N LYS A 235 2.28 -2.82 -18.93
CA LYS A 235 0.85 -2.90 -19.20
C LYS A 235 0.61 -3.23 -20.65
N ARG A 236 -0.36 -4.10 -20.91
CA ARG A 236 -0.96 -4.28 -22.23
C ARG A 236 -2.39 -3.79 -22.12
N GLN A 237 -2.75 -2.70 -22.79
CA GLN A 237 -4.06 -2.09 -22.61
C GLN A 237 -4.74 -1.70 -23.91
N ARG A 238 -6.08 -1.74 -23.87
CA ARG A 238 -6.97 -1.29 -24.93
C ARG A 238 -7.46 0.11 -24.61
N LEU A 239 -7.64 0.92 -25.65
CA LEU A 239 -8.29 2.22 -25.54
C LEU A 239 -9.77 2.05 -25.19
N SER A 240 -10.50 1.15 -25.86
CA SER A 240 -11.94 0.94 -25.68
C SER A 240 -12.36 -0.51 -25.90
N ALA A 241 -13.64 -0.82 -25.59
CA ALA A 241 -14.23 -2.15 -25.71
C ALA A 241 -14.80 -2.46 -27.12
N VAL A 242 -14.67 -1.52 -28.07
CA VAL A 242 -15.29 -1.60 -29.40
C VAL A 242 -14.52 -2.53 -30.34
N GLU A 243 -15.16 -2.90 -31.45
CA GLU A 243 -14.54 -3.73 -32.47
C GLU A 243 -13.34 -3.07 -33.15
N GLY A 244 -12.34 -3.89 -33.52
CA GLY A 244 -11.12 -3.43 -34.19
C GLY A 244 -10.07 -2.79 -33.26
N GLN A 245 -10.30 -2.80 -31.95
CA GLN A 245 -9.32 -2.34 -30.97
C GLN A 245 -8.20 -3.37 -30.76
N GLU A 246 -6.96 -2.90 -30.67
CA GLU A 246 -5.79 -3.72 -30.33
C GLU A 246 -5.25 -3.37 -28.93
N LEU A 247 -4.40 -4.26 -28.40
CA LEU A 247 -3.66 -3.98 -27.17
C LEU A 247 -2.41 -3.20 -27.55
N ALA A 248 -2.26 -2.01 -26.99
CA ALA A 248 -1.00 -1.29 -27.01
C ALA A 248 -0.18 -1.65 -25.75
N ASP A 249 1.14 -1.71 -25.94
CA ASP A 249 2.08 -2.09 -24.89
C ASP A 249 2.65 -0.82 -24.25
N TYR A 250 2.70 -0.80 -22.92
CA TYR A 250 3.17 0.32 -22.13
C TYR A 250 4.20 -0.12 -21.10
N TYR A 251 5.29 0.65 -21.03
CA TYR A 251 6.38 0.43 -20.09
C TYR A 251 6.42 1.60 -19.11
N GLY A 252 6.20 1.28 -17.84
CA GLY A 252 6.16 2.22 -16.75
C GLY A 252 7.36 2.06 -15.83
N PHE A 253 7.83 3.19 -15.30
CA PHE A 253 8.83 3.24 -14.24
C PHE A 253 8.33 4.16 -13.14
N ASN A 254 8.60 3.81 -11.89
CA ASN A 254 8.34 4.67 -10.75
C ASN A 254 9.53 4.67 -9.80
N THR A 255 9.78 5.80 -9.18
CA THR A 255 10.72 5.90 -8.07
C THR A 255 10.26 6.98 -7.11
N SER A 256 10.55 6.81 -5.84
CA SER A 256 10.24 7.80 -4.83
C SER A 256 11.23 7.78 -3.70
N ILE A 257 11.41 8.96 -3.11
CA ILE A 257 12.19 9.15 -1.89
C ILE A 257 11.29 9.75 -0.82
N THR A 258 11.46 9.34 0.42
CA THR A 258 10.68 9.85 1.54
C THR A 258 11.55 10.00 2.77
N GLY A 259 11.42 11.15 3.42
CA GLY A 259 12.13 11.50 4.64
C GLY A 259 11.18 11.96 5.73
N ARG A 260 11.37 11.50 6.96
CA ARG A 260 10.68 12.02 8.13
C ARG A 260 11.29 13.37 8.53
N VAL A 261 10.45 14.40 8.60
CA VAL A 261 10.89 15.76 8.98
C VAL A 261 10.48 16.12 10.41
N ILE A 262 9.32 15.65 10.87
CA ILE A 262 8.79 16.00 12.20
C ILE A 262 8.33 14.72 12.89
N TRP A 263 8.72 14.59 14.16
CA TRP A 263 8.19 13.59 15.08
C TRP A 263 7.07 14.25 15.87
N LEU A 264 5.83 13.79 15.69
CA LEU A 264 4.67 14.35 16.40
C LEU A 264 4.66 13.96 17.89
N THR A 265 5.39 12.89 18.24
CA THR A 265 5.64 12.48 19.63
C THR A 265 7.14 12.47 19.89
N PRO A 266 7.62 13.14 20.96
CA PRO A 266 9.02 13.09 21.37
C PRO A 266 9.53 11.66 21.63
N LYS A 267 10.82 11.40 21.36
CA LYS A 267 11.41 10.06 21.45
C LYS A 267 11.28 9.41 22.83
N ASP A 268 11.45 10.20 23.88
CA ASP A 268 11.31 9.79 25.28
C ASP A 268 9.88 9.35 25.62
N LYS A 269 8.87 9.92 24.95
CA LYS A 269 7.46 9.59 25.15
C LYS A 269 6.96 8.47 24.25
N LEU A 270 7.63 8.21 23.11
CA LEU A 270 7.25 7.14 22.18
C LEU A 270 7.29 5.77 22.85
N ILE A 271 8.29 5.51 23.69
CA ILE A 271 8.42 4.24 24.41
C ILE A 271 7.15 3.93 25.21
N ASN A 272 6.41 4.94 25.69
CA ASN A 272 5.18 4.76 26.47
C ASN A 272 3.91 4.77 25.61
N ASN A 273 4.02 4.99 24.31
CA ASN A 273 2.89 4.98 23.39
C ASN A 273 2.50 3.53 23.03
N ALA A 274 1.22 3.20 23.17
CA ALA A 274 0.70 1.85 22.91
C ALA A 274 0.83 1.44 21.43
N ASP A 275 0.61 2.35 20.49
CA ASP A 275 0.77 2.09 19.05
C ASP A 275 2.24 1.83 18.72
N TYR A 276 3.17 2.57 19.34
CA TYR A 276 4.60 2.36 19.16
C TYR A 276 5.06 1.03 19.74
N ARG A 277 4.66 0.69 20.98
CA ARG A 277 4.99 -0.62 21.58
C ARG A 277 4.43 -1.80 20.80
N SER A 278 3.23 -1.65 20.24
CA SER A 278 2.54 -2.73 19.53
C SER A 278 2.98 -2.88 18.08
N SER A 279 3.43 -1.81 17.41
CA SER A 279 3.65 -1.83 15.96
C SER A 279 4.90 -1.10 15.46
N LEU A 280 5.67 -0.41 16.31
CA LEU A 280 6.67 0.60 15.93
C LEU A 280 6.15 1.79 15.14
N PHE A 281 4.84 2.03 15.14
CA PHE A 281 4.30 3.22 14.52
C PHE A 281 4.84 4.48 15.21
N ILE A 282 5.51 5.34 14.44
CA ILE A 282 5.99 6.63 14.90
C ILE A 282 5.09 7.72 14.29
N PRO A 283 4.25 8.40 15.12
CA PRO A 283 3.50 9.57 14.70
C PRO A 283 4.45 10.63 14.14
N SER A 284 4.25 11.02 12.89
CA SER A 284 5.21 11.86 12.19
C SER A 284 4.63 12.58 10.98
N ILE A 285 5.35 13.62 10.54
CA ILE A 285 5.17 14.24 9.22
C ILE A 285 6.37 13.85 8.37
N LEU A 286 6.10 13.35 7.18
CA LEU A 286 7.10 12.99 6.19
C LEU A 286 6.93 13.88 4.97
N ILE A 287 8.04 14.17 4.31
CA ILE A 287 8.05 14.78 2.98
C ILE A 287 8.65 13.80 2.00
N GLY A 288 8.21 13.88 0.75
CA GLY A 288 8.78 13.05 -0.28
C GLY A 288 8.55 13.59 -1.67
N LEU A 289 9.20 12.92 -2.61
CA LEU A 289 9.12 13.20 -4.03
C LEU A 289 8.96 11.87 -4.76
N SER A 290 7.98 11.79 -5.65
CA SER A 290 7.78 10.67 -6.57
C SER A 290 8.03 11.12 -8.00
N LEU A 291 8.69 10.28 -8.79
CA LEU A 291 8.86 10.43 -10.23
C LEU A 291 8.30 9.17 -10.88
N GLU A 292 7.44 9.36 -11.87
CA GLU A 292 6.79 8.28 -12.59
C GLU A 292 6.82 8.57 -14.09
N THR A 293 7.11 7.55 -14.89
CA THR A 293 7.07 7.64 -16.35
C THR A 293 6.28 6.47 -16.92
N LEU A 294 5.66 6.70 -18.08
CA LEU A 294 4.94 5.69 -18.83
C LEU A 294 5.14 5.96 -20.32
N ASN A 295 5.61 4.96 -21.06
CA ASN A 295 5.86 5.03 -22.48
C ASN A 295 5.02 4.00 -23.23
N ALA A 296 4.30 4.41 -24.26
CA ALA A 296 3.48 3.57 -25.13
C ALA A 296 4.26 3.14 -26.37
N THR A 297 4.04 1.91 -26.81
CA THR A 297 4.66 1.33 -28.00
C THR A 297 3.62 0.60 -28.85
N GLY A 298 3.86 0.53 -30.16
CA GLY A 298 2.94 -0.07 -31.13
C GLY A 298 2.25 0.98 -32.01
N ASN A 299 1.00 0.71 -32.38
CA ASN A 299 0.23 1.58 -33.25
C ASN A 299 -0.38 2.76 -32.46
N PRO A 300 -0.03 4.02 -32.77
CA PRO A 300 -0.48 5.18 -32.00
C PRO A 300 -2.00 5.39 -32.00
N LYS A 301 -2.73 4.81 -32.97
CA LYS A 301 -4.20 4.84 -33.02
C LYS A 301 -4.86 4.20 -31.80
N PHE A 302 -4.16 3.30 -31.11
CA PHE A 302 -4.66 2.59 -29.95
C PHE A 302 -4.12 3.12 -28.62
N TYR A 303 -3.37 4.24 -28.65
CA TYR A 303 -2.87 4.85 -27.42
C TYR A 303 -3.98 5.58 -26.67
N GLU A 304 -4.08 5.32 -25.37
CA GLU A 304 -4.96 6.05 -24.45
C GLU A 304 -4.70 7.56 -24.55
N ASP A 305 -5.76 8.33 -24.86
CA ASP A 305 -5.73 9.78 -25.10
C ASP A 305 -4.68 10.27 -26.12
N SER A 306 -4.23 9.38 -27.02
CA SER A 306 -3.13 9.62 -27.95
C SER A 306 -1.80 9.99 -27.25
N ILE A 307 -1.63 9.60 -25.99
CA ILE A 307 -0.44 9.88 -25.19
C ILE A 307 0.59 8.78 -25.47
N SER A 308 1.71 9.15 -26.09
CA SER A 308 2.84 8.25 -26.32
C SER A 308 3.78 8.20 -25.12
N TYR A 309 3.94 9.32 -24.42
CA TYR A 309 4.79 9.41 -23.24
C TYR A 309 4.15 10.29 -22.18
N GLN A 310 4.23 9.84 -20.92
CA GLN A 310 3.76 10.57 -19.76
C GLN A 310 4.84 10.56 -18.68
N GLN A 311 5.06 11.71 -18.07
CA GLN A 311 5.91 11.88 -16.89
C GLN A 311 5.14 12.62 -15.81
N ILE A 312 5.23 12.14 -14.57
CA ILE A 312 4.66 12.80 -13.41
C ILE A 312 5.74 12.97 -12.35
N ILE A 313 5.88 14.20 -11.85
CA ILE A 313 6.65 14.50 -10.64
C ILE A 313 5.65 14.91 -9.55
N THR A 314 5.67 14.23 -8.42
CA THR A 314 4.71 14.46 -7.34
C THR A 314 5.47 14.73 -6.03
N PRO A 315 5.71 16.00 -5.67
CA PRO A 315 6.00 16.34 -4.28
C PRO A 315 4.79 16.00 -3.39
N PHE A 316 5.08 15.48 -2.19
CA PHE A 316 4.03 15.12 -1.24
C PHE A 316 4.44 15.32 0.21
N ILE A 317 3.42 15.45 1.07
CA ILE A 317 3.52 15.48 2.53
C ILE A 317 2.60 14.40 3.08
N ASP A 318 3.15 13.51 3.90
CA ASP A 318 2.40 12.49 4.62
C ASP A 318 2.25 12.86 6.09
N PHE A 319 1.01 12.82 6.58
CA PHE A 319 0.68 12.93 7.99
C PHE A 319 0.37 11.54 8.52
N LYS A 320 1.27 10.98 9.32
CA LYS A 320 1.10 9.71 10.01
C LYS A 320 0.64 10.00 11.43
N ILE A 321 -0.68 10.04 11.64
CA ILE A 321 -1.25 10.37 12.96
C ILE A 321 -1.33 9.12 13.84
N SER A 322 -1.85 8.02 13.28
CA SER A 322 -1.94 6.71 13.93
C SER A 322 -1.75 5.61 12.87
N PRO A 323 -1.52 4.33 13.27
CA PRO A 323 -1.46 3.23 12.31
C PRO A 323 -2.68 3.20 11.38
N LYS A 324 -3.85 3.50 11.94
CA LYS A 324 -5.15 3.45 11.27
C LYS A 324 -5.50 4.69 10.45
N SER A 325 -4.82 5.82 10.68
CA SER A 325 -5.20 7.12 10.13
C SER A 325 -3.98 7.84 9.58
N GLN A 326 -3.87 7.81 8.26
CA GLN A 326 -2.75 8.38 7.53
C GLN A 326 -3.28 9.21 6.36
N PHE A 327 -2.76 10.43 6.23
CA PHE A 327 -3.19 11.39 5.22
C PHE A 327 -2.04 11.75 4.32
N ARG A 328 -2.32 11.95 3.04
CA ARG A 328 -1.33 12.43 2.07
C ARG A 328 -1.88 13.63 1.32
N LEU A 329 -1.10 14.71 1.33
CA LEU A 329 -1.29 15.85 0.43
C LEU A 329 -0.24 15.77 -0.67
N SER A 330 -0.65 15.95 -1.92
CA SER A 330 0.25 15.78 -3.07
C SER A 330 -0.12 16.73 -4.20
N VAL A 331 0.91 17.21 -4.90
CA VAL A 331 0.73 18.12 -6.05
C VAL A 331 1.44 17.52 -7.26
N PRO A 332 0.76 16.68 -8.06
CA PRO A 332 1.37 16.10 -9.25
C PRO A 332 1.53 17.16 -10.34
N ILE A 333 2.73 17.22 -10.89
CA ILE A 333 3.11 18.00 -12.06
C ILE A 333 3.26 17.00 -13.19
N LYS A 334 2.40 17.11 -14.21
CA LYS A 334 2.28 16.12 -15.28
C LYS A 334 2.75 16.72 -16.60
N LYS A 335 3.61 16.00 -17.31
CA LYS A 335 4.03 16.31 -18.68
C LYS A 335 3.62 15.16 -19.58
N TYR A 336 3.05 15.49 -20.73
CA TYR A 336 2.61 14.53 -21.73
C TYR A 336 3.17 14.89 -23.09
N THR A 337 3.55 13.87 -23.85
CA THR A 337 3.80 13.96 -25.28
C THR A 337 2.73 13.16 -25.98
N LYS A 338 1.83 13.87 -26.67
CA LYS A 338 0.85 13.25 -27.57
C LYS A 338 1.47 13.07 -28.94
N VAL A 339 0.87 12.21 -29.76
CA VAL A 339 1.33 11.91 -31.12
C VAL A 339 1.57 13.18 -31.95
N ASP A 340 0.78 14.25 -31.72
CA ASP A 340 0.86 15.49 -32.51
C ASP A 340 1.15 16.77 -31.70
N THR A 341 1.19 16.72 -30.36
CA THR A 341 1.37 17.92 -29.51
C THR A 341 1.98 17.61 -28.14
N ASP A 342 2.76 18.54 -27.59
CA ASP A 342 3.21 18.49 -26.19
C ASP A 342 2.26 19.30 -25.29
N PHE A 343 2.00 18.79 -24.08
CA PHE A 343 1.13 19.46 -23.11
C PHE A 343 1.65 19.28 -21.67
N VAL A 344 1.53 20.33 -20.85
CA VAL A 344 1.86 20.31 -19.42
C VAL A 344 0.61 20.62 -18.62
N SER A 345 0.32 19.81 -17.60
CA SER A 345 -0.79 20.07 -16.68
C SER A 345 -0.37 19.92 -15.22
N THR A 346 -1.00 20.73 -14.36
CA THR A 346 -0.85 20.67 -12.91
C THR A 346 -2.23 20.56 -12.28
N GLY A 347 -2.34 19.81 -11.20
CA GLY A 347 -3.61 19.68 -10.50
C GLY A 347 -3.46 19.01 -9.15
N PRO A 348 -3.75 19.69 -8.02
CA PRO A 348 -3.63 19.10 -6.71
C PRO A 348 -4.61 17.93 -6.53
N PHE A 349 -4.27 16.97 -5.67
CA PHE A 349 -5.23 15.98 -5.20
C PHE A 349 -5.07 15.70 -3.71
N LEU A 350 -6.16 15.20 -3.13
CA LEU A 350 -6.19 14.72 -1.75
C LEU A 350 -6.31 13.20 -1.76
N GLN A 351 -5.46 12.53 -0.98
CA GLN A 351 -5.51 11.09 -0.80
C GLN A 351 -5.65 10.75 0.69
N TYR A 352 -6.65 9.93 0.98
CA TYR A 352 -6.89 9.38 2.30
C TYR A 352 -6.63 7.87 2.30
N THR A 353 -5.86 7.40 3.27
CA THR A 353 -5.52 5.97 3.38
C THR A 353 -5.82 5.47 4.78
N ILE A 354 -6.58 4.38 4.84
CA ILE A 354 -6.84 3.62 6.06
C ILE A 354 -6.03 2.34 5.94
N GLU A 355 -5.21 2.06 6.95
CA GLU A 355 -4.39 0.86 7.01
C GLU A 355 -4.66 0.10 8.30
N LEU A 356 -4.79 -1.21 8.19
CA LEU A 356 -4.81 -2.13 9.31
C LEU A 356 -3.61 -3.05 9.13
N ALA A 357 -2.58 -2.80 9.94
CA ALA A 357 -1.32 -3.54 9.89
C ALA A 357 -1.51 -5.01 10.29
N ASN A 358 -2.32 -5.28 11.34
CA ASN A 358 -2.56 -6.64 11.83
C ASN A 358 -3.82 -6.79 12.71
N ARG A 359 -4.12 -8.04 13.09
CA ARG A 359 -5.09 -8.51 14.08
C ARG A 359 -4.75 -7.94 15.47
N ASN A 360 -5.56 -6.99 15.94
CA ASN A 360 -5.62 -6.64 17.36
C ASN A 360 -6.68 -7.48 18.06
#